data_AF-A0A183M0D5-F1
#
_entry.id   AF-A0A183M0D5-F1
#
_cell.length_a   1.000
_cell.length_b   1.000
_cell.length_c   1.000
_cell.angle_alpha   90.00
_cell.angle_beta   90.00
_cell.angle_gamma   90.00
#
_symmetry.space_group_name_H-M   'P 1'
#
loop_
_entity.id
_entity.type
_entity.pdbx_description
1 polymer ?
#
loop_
_entity_poly.entity_id
_entity_poly.type
_entity_poly.pdbx_seq_one_letter_code
_entity_poly.pdbx_strand_id
1 'polypeptide(L)'
;MTPMDYICLQCHVIPLCCHRSYRVIHGVDYLNHFSSDRSHMQREDGSWIAPPPTYKCILENLSLTSSVYGTVLSESEFFKKFSGV
;
A
#
# COMPACT_ATOMS: atom_id res chain seq x y z
N MET A 1 16.15 -18.37 -11.85
CA MET A 1 15.45 -19.20 -10.85
C MET A 1 16.47 -19.62 -9.84
N THR A 2 16.39 -19.03 -8.65
CA THR A 2 17.37 -19.21 -7.58
C THR A 2 16.92 -20.34 -6.63
N PRO A 3 17.83 -20.94 -5.86
CA PRO A 3 17.47 -21.98 -4.89
C PRO A 3 16.42 -21.54 -3.84
N MET A 4 16.27 -20.23 -3.61
CA MET A 4 15.26 -19.66 -2.71
C MET A 4 13.83 -19.79 -3.26
N ASP A 5 13.66 -19.88 -4.58
CA ASP A 5 12.35 -20.01 -5.21
C ASP A 5 11.76 -21.42 -5.00
N TYR A 6 12.61 -22.44 -4.85
CA TYR A 6 12.19 -23.85 -4.65
C TYR A 6 11.72 -24.15 -3.23
N ILE A 7 12.32 -23.54 -2.20
CA ILE A 7 11.93 -23.76 -0.79
C ILE A 7 10.51 -23.22 -0.53
N CYS A 8 10.12 -22.15 -1.23
CA CYS A 8 8.81 -21.50 -1.07
C CYS A 8 7.63 -22.37 -1.56
N LEU A 9 7.85 -23.35 -2.45
CA LEU A 9 6.77 -24.18 -3.01
C LEU A 9 6.54 -25.49 -2.22
N GLN A 10 7.49 -25.92 -1.39
CA GLN A 10 7.37 -27.17 -0.61
C GLN A 10 7.15 -26.94 0.89
N CYS A 11 7.50 -25.76 1.41
CA CYS A 11 7.21 -25.35 2.77
C CYS A 11 6.11 -24.31 2.74
N HIS A 12 5.03 -24.49 3.51
CA HIS A 12 3.96 -23.48 3.71
C HIS A 12 4.47 -22.22 4.47
N VAL A 13 5.76 -21.90 4.36
CA VAL A 13 6.44 -20.81 5.07
C VAL A 13 6.73 -19.72 4.06
N ILE A 14 6.03 -18.60 4.22
CA ILE A 14 6.22 -17.40 3.40
C ILE A 14 7.62 -16.83 3.72
N PRO A 15 8.46 -16.50 2.72
CA PRO A 15 9.73 -15.82 2.97
C PRO A 15 9.53 -14.51 3.75
N LEU A 16 10.47 -14.15 4.61
CA LEU A 16 10.35 -12.96 5.47
C LEU A 16 10.10 -11.67 4.68
N CYS A 17 10.70 -11.53 3.50
CA CYS A 17 10.50 -10.36 2.61
C CYS A 17 9.09 -10.29 2.01
N CYS A 18 8.33 -11.40 2.04
CA CYS A 18 6.96 -11.50 1.57
C CYS A 18 5.94 -11.45 2.72
N HIS A 19 6.39 -11.27 3.97
CA HIS A 19 5.49 -11.04 5.09
C HIS A 19 4.73 -9.72 4.90
N ARG A 20 3.45 -9.71 5.26
CA ARG A 20 2.58 -8.57 5.06
C ARG A 20 2.76 -7.55 6.18
N SER A 21 2.75 -6.28 5.78
CA SER A 21 2.67 -5.12 6.66
C SER A 21 1.50 -4.25 6.25
N TYR A 22 0.84 -3.63 7.23
CA TYR A 22 -0.39 -2.87 7.05
C TYR A 22 -0.18 -1.45 7.58
N ARG A 23 -0.27 -0.45 6.69
CA ARG A 23 -0.36 0.96 7.12
C ARG A 23 -1.83 1.27 7.43
N VAL A 24 -2.12 1.53 8.70
CA VAL A 24 -3.46 1.88 9.18
C VAL A 24 -3.58 3.39 9.30
N ILE A 25 -4.50 3.98 8.55
CA ILE A 25 -4.78 5.42 8.51
C ILE A 25 -6.22 5.63 8.96
N HIS A 26 -6.46 6.66 9.78
CA HIS A 26 -7.83 7.00 10.15
C HIS A 26 -8.60 7.50 8.92
N GLY A 27 -9.88 7.16 8.78
CA GLY A 27 -10.65 7.46 7.57
C GLY A 27 -10.71 8.95 7.25
N VAL A 28 -10.84 9.80 8.26
CA VAL A 28 -10.82 11.27 8.11
C VAL A 28 -9.47 11.76 7.58
N ASP A 29 -8.37 11.23 8.11
CA ASP A 29 -7.02 11.61 7.66
C ASP A 29 -6.79 11.16 6.21
N TYR A 30 -7.25 9.96 5.85
CA TYR A 30 -7.16 9.47 4.48
C TYR A 30 -7.92 10.38 3.51
N LEU A 31 -9.15 10.77 3.82
CA LEU A 31 -9.94 11.65 2.96
C LEU A 31 -9.34 13.06 2.84
N ASN A 32 -8.75 13.59 3.91
CA ASN A 32 -8.19 14.93 3.92
C ASN A 32 -6.82 15.02 3.23
N HIS A 33 -6.01 13.96 3.31
CA HIS A 33 -4.59 14.02 2.97
C HIS A 33 -4.17 13.09 1.82
N PHE A 34 -5.02 12.15 1.39
CA PHE A 34 -4.68 11.29 0.27
C PHE A 34 -4.66 12.09 -1.04
N SER A 35 -3.56 11.99 -1.79
CA SER A 35 -3.43 12.55 -3.12
C SER A 35 -2.73 11.59 -4.08
N SER A 36 -3.19 11.57 -5.32
CA SER A 36 -2.59 10.81 -6.41
C SER A 36 -2.88 11.48 -7.75
N ASP A 37 -1.81 11.91 -8.41
CA ASP A 37 -1.80 12.40 -9.79
C ASP A 37 -1.84 11.26 -10.82
N ARG A 38 -1.72 10.00 -10.36
CA ARG A 38 -1.68 8.75 -11.13
C ARG A 38 -0.45 8.58 -12.02
N SER A 39 0.58 9.42 -11.88
CA SER A 39 1.79 9.36 -12.72
C SER A 39 2.54 8.03 -12.59
N HIS A 40 2.52 7.41 -11.41
CA HIS A 40 3.11 6.08 -11.18
C HIS A 40 2.49 4.95 -12.01
N MET A 41 1.29 5.16 -12.58
CA MET A 41 0.61 4.22 -13.46
C MET A 41 0.90 4.48 -14.95
N GLN A 42 1.66 5.53 -15.26
CA GLN A 42 2.13 5.83 -16.61
C GLN A 42 3.50 5.20 -16.84
N ARG A 43 3.66 4.56 -18.00
CA ARG A 43 4.96 4.09 -18.48
C ARG A 43 5.75 5.28 -19.04
N GLU A 44 7.05 5.07 -19.25
CA GLU A 44 7.94 6.08 -19.83
C GLU A 44 7.51 6.52 -21.25
N ASP A 45 6.82 5.64 -21.99
CA ASP A 45 6.28 5.92 -23.31
C ASP A 45 4.93 6.67 -23.29
N GLY A 46 4.42 7.01 -22.11
CA GLY A 46 3.14 7.69 -21.91
C GLY A 46 1.91 6.79 -21.96
N SER A 47 2.07 5.48 -22.21
CA SER A 47 0.97 4.53 -22.11
C SER A 47 0.64 4.17 -20.65
N TRP A 48 -0.58 3.70 -20.41
CA TRP A 48 -1.03 3.35 -19.06
C TRP A 48 -0.80 1.86 -18.75
N ILE A 49 -0.37 1.54 -17.53
CA ILE A 49 -0.27 0.16 -17.03
C ILE A 49 -1.67 -0.48 -16.95
N ALA A 50 -2.66 0.30 -16.54
CA ALA A 50 -4.08 -0.03 -16.51
C ALA A 50 -4.90 1.24 -16.80
N PRO A 51 -6.11 1.14 -17.39
CA PRO A 51 -6.90 2.32 -17.71
C PRO A 51 -7.20 3.14 -16.44
N PRO A 52 -6.96 4.46 -16.45
CA PRO A 52 -7.22 5.29 -15.28
C PRO A 52 -8.74 5.42 -15.04
N PRO A 53 -9.18 5.62 -13.79
CA PRO A 53 -10.57 5.93 -13.51
C PRO A 53 -11.05 7.19 -14.24
N THR A 54 -12.34 7.23 -14.60
CA THR A 54 -12.94 8.34 -15.39
C THR A 54 -13.10 9.65 -14.62
N TYR A 55 -13.12 9.60 -13.28
CA TYR A 55 -13.13 10.80 -12.45
C TYR A 55 -11.75 11.47 -12.41
N LYS A 56 -11.71 12.76 -12.05
CA LYS A 56 -10.47 13.55 -11.96
C LYS A 56 -9.50 12.99 -10.92
N CYS A 57 -8.21 13.31 -11.03
CA CYS A 57 -7.23 12.95 -10.01
C CYS A 57 -7.63 13.48 -8.63
N ILE A 58 -7.28 12.73 -7.59
CA ILE A 58 -7.51 13.14 -6.20
C ILE A 58 -6.29 13.96 -5.80
N LEU A 59 -6.49 15.24 -5.49
CA LEU A 59 -5.41 16.14 -5.12
C LEU A 59 -5.70 16.69 -3.72
N GLU A 60 -4.71 16.65 -2.85
CA GLU A 60 -4.78 17.28 -1.54
C GLU A 60 -4.76 18.80 -1.73
N ASN A 61 -5.55 19.49 -0.91
CA ASN A 61 -5.50 20.93 -0.85
C ASN A 61 -4.27 21.32 -0.01
N LEU A 62 -3.10 21.45 -0.66
CA LEU A 62 -1.76 21.77 -0.12
C LEU A 62 -1.81 22.58 1.21
N SER A 63 -1.95 21.87 2.33
CA SER A 63 -1.72 22.40 3.66
C SER A 63 -0.31 21.96 4.02
N LEU A 64 0.58 22.91 4.33
CA LEU A 64 2.03 22.74 4.46
C LEU A 64 2.50 21.83 5.63
N THR A 65 1.69 20.88 6.07
CA THR A 65 2.01 19.94 7.14
C THR A 65 2.47 18.62 6.53
N SER A 66 3.80 18.43 6.42
CA SER A 66 4.44 17.14 6.11
C SER A 66 4.27 16.13 7.26
N SER A 67 3.05 15.83 7.67
CA SER A 67 2.75 14.75 8.62
C SER A 67 2.67 13.43 7.86
N VAL A 68 3.45 12.44 8.29
CA VAL A 68 3.27 11.06 7.85
C VAL A 68 2.03 10.50 8.56
N TYR A 69 0.94 10.24 7.83
CA TYR A 69 -0.31 9.75 8.41
C TYR A 69 -0.32 8.24 8.63
N GLY A 70 -0.90 7.82 9.76
CA GLY A 70 -1.13 6.43 10.11
C GLY A 70 0.04 5.71 10.79
N THR A 71 -0.20 4.45 11.16
CA THR A 71 0.76 3.56 11.83
C THR A 71 0.97 2.31 10.98
N VAL A 72 2.21 1.85 10.84
CA VAL A 72 2.52 0.58 10.17
C VAL A 72 2.54 -0.54 11.20
N LEU A 73 1.79 -1.60 10.95
CA LEU A 73 1.66 -2.78 11.78
C LEU A 73 2.11 -4.02 11.00
N SER A 74 2.75 -4.96 11.66
CA SER A 74 2.89 -6.32 11.15
C SER A 74 1.54 -7.03 11.11
N GLU A 75 1.46 -8.15 10.38
CA GLU A 75 0.24 -8.97 10.29
C GLU A 75 -0.29 -9.41 11.66
N SER A 76 0.59 -9.87 12.56
CA SER A 76 0.20 -10.30 13.89
C SER A 76 -0.31 -9.14 14.76
N GLU A 77 0.32 -7.96 14.68
CA GLU A 77 -0.13 -6.76 15.40
C GLU A 77 -1.47 -6.25 14.88
N PHE A 78 -1.66 -6.25 13.56
CA PHE A 78 -2.92 -5.84 12.93
C PHE A 78 -4.07 -6.74 13.40
N PHE A 79 -3.91 -8.07 13.31
CA PHE A 79 -4.96 -8.99 13.75
C PHE A 79 -5.19 -8.89 15.25
N LYS A 80 -4.14 -8.85 16.08
CA LYS A 80 -4.30 -8.65 17.53
C LYS A 80 -5.12 -7.41 17.88
N LYS A 81 -5.00 -6.34 17.08
CA LYS A 81 -5.71 -5.07 17.32
C LYS A 81 -7.15 -5.07 16.79
N PHE A 82 -7.43 -5.75 15.68
CA PHE A 82 -8.69 -5.61 14.94
C PHE A 82 -9.51 -6.89 14.77
N SER A 83 -9.03 -8.07 15.18
CA SER A 83 -9.77 -9.34 15.00
C SER A 83 -10.91 -9.53 16.00
N GLY A 84 -10.97 -8.74 17.09
CA GLY A 84 -12.05 -8.83 18.08
C GLY A 84 -12.15 -10.17 18.82
N VAL A 85 -11.11 -11.01 18.72
CA VAL A 85 -10.93 -12.28 19.42
C VAL A 85 -9.83 -12.11 20.47
#